data_AF-A0A970QFQ4-F1
#
_entry.id   AF-A0A970QFQ4-F1
#
_cell.length_a   1.000
_cell.length_b   1.000
_cell.length_c   1.000
_cell.angle_alpha   90.00
_cell.angle_beta   90.00
_cell.angle_gamma   90.00
#
_symmetry.space_group_name_H-M   'P 1'
#
loop_
_entity.id
_entity.type
_entity.pdbx_description
1 polymer ?
#
loop_
_entity_poly.entity_id
_entity_poly.type
_entity_poly.pdbx_seq_one_letter_code
_entity_poly.pdbx_strand_id
1 'polypeptide(L)'
;MIKKVIVIGLISLVLCLLFLLGTEGVLRVAGYGESHRLFLEYPQASQPSYRINTAFYYQYFPAPIKASLEHTVEWGWPIPKRKDDDTYRIFVFGGSVAAGDSMDSAFSFTRILECMLRDSFPKLHFEVYNLACPALNSHVMRAAAKELAALKPDFFVVYMGH
;
A
#
# COMPACT_ATOMS: atom_id res chain seq x y z
N MET A 1 47.50 15.02 -17.41
CA MET A 1 46.66 14.08 -18.19
C MET A 1 45.47 13.56 -17.37
N ILE A 2 45.68 13.02 -16.16
CA ILE A 2 44.65 12.46 -15.28
C ILE A 2 43.48 13.43 -14.96
N LYS A 3 43.77 14.70 -14.64
CA LYS A 3 42.71 15.71 -14.37
C LYS A 3 41.74 15.92 -15.54
N LYS A 4 42.20 15.88 -16.78
CA LYS A 4 41.34 16.06 -17.97
C LYS A 4 40.41 14.87 -18.17
N VAL A 5 40.90 13.66 -17.94
CA VAL A 5 40.11 12.42 -18.03
C VAL A 5 39.00 12.41 -16.98
N ILE A 6 39.31 12.81 -15.74
CA ILE A 6 38.32 12.92 -14.66
C ILE A 6 37.23 13.95 -15.00
N VAL A 7 37.62 15.13 -15.50
CA VAL A 7 36.65 16.18 -15.88
C VAL A 7 35.73 15.71 -17.00
N ILE A 8 36.28 15.08 -18.04
CA ILE A 8 35.46 14.53 -19.14
C ILE A 8 34.51 13.44 -18.61
N GLY A 9 34.99 12.54 -17.75
CA GLY A 9 34.15 11.51 -17.13
C GLY A 9 33.00 12.08 -16.31
N LEU A 10 33.26 13.14 -15.54
CA LEU A 10 32.23 13.84 -14.76
C LEU A 10 31.18 14.50 -15.67
N ILE A 11 31.62 15.17 -16.75
CA ILE A 11 30.72 15.80 -17.73
C ILE A 11 29.84 14.73 -18.39
N SER A 12 30.42 13.61 -18.81
CA SER A 12 29.66 12.51 -19.41
C SER A 12 28.65 11.90 -18.44
N LEU A 13 29.02 11.71 -17.17
CA LEU A 13 28.10 11.23 -16.13
C LEU A 13 26.94 12.19 -15.91
N VAL A 14 27.22 13.49 -15.78
CA VAL A 14 26.19 14.52 -15.62
C VAL A 14 25.27 14.56 -16.83
N LEU A 15 25.82 14.50 -18.05
CA LEU A 15 25.02 14.46 -19.28
C LEU A 15 24.10 13.22 -19.33
N CYS A 16 24.62 12.06 -18.94
CA CYS A 16 23.84 10.82 -18.89
C CYS A 16 22.71 10.92 -17.84
N LEU A 17 23.01 11.44 -16.65
CA LEU A 17 22.00 11.65 -15.61
C LEU A 17 20.93 12.66 -16.04
N LEU A 18 21.32 13.78 -16.68
CA LEU A 18 20.38 14.77 -17.20
C LEU A 18 19.50 14.19 -18.30
N PHE A 19 20.06 13.38 -19.20
CA PHE A 19 19.30 12.68 -20.23
C PHE A 19 18.26 11.75 -19.60
N LEU A 20 18.67 10.89 -18.66
CA LEU A 20 17.77 9.96 -17.98
C LEU A 20 16.67 10.68 -17.19
N LEU A 21 17.01 11.73 -16.44
CA LEU A 21 16.05 12.54 -15.69
C LEU A 21 15.08 13.27 -16.63
N GLY A 22 15.57 13.78 -17.76
CA GLY A 22 14.75 14.42 -18.79
C GLY A 22 13.77 13.44 -19.41
N THR A 23 14.23 12.25 -19.80
CA THR A 23 13.38 11.19 -20.36
C THR A 23 12.32 10.75 -19.35
N GLU A 24 12.70 10.45 -18.11
CA GLU A 24 11.76 10.10 -17.04
C GLU A 24 10.73 11.21 -16.80
N GLY A 25 11.16 12.47 -16.81
CA GLY A 25 10.27 13.62 -16.67
C GLY A 25 9.23 13.71 -17.79
N VAL A 26 9.66 13.55 -19.05
CA VAL A 26 8.77 13.53 -20.22
C VAL A 26 7.80 12.36 -20.13
N LEU A 27 8.27 11.16 -19.77
CA LEU A 27 7.44 9.97 -19.62
C LEU A 27 6.37 10.15 -18.54
N ARG A 28 6.73 10.72 -17.37
CA ARG A 28 5.76 10.98 -16.29
C ARG A 28 4.71 12.01 -16.69
N VAL A 29 5.09 13.09 -17.37
CA VAL A 29 4.15 14.11 -17.84
C VAL A 29 3.22 13.54 -18.92
N ALA A 30 3.73 12.65 -19.78
CA ALA A 30 2.92 11.92 -20.76
C ALA A 30 2.03 10.83 -20.15
N GLY A 31 2.09 10.61 -18.83
CA GLY A 31 1.29 9.60 -18.13
C GLY A 31 1.79 8.16 -18.32
N TYR A 32 3.04 7.96 -18.71
CA TYR A 32 3.63 6.64 -18.87
C TYR A 32 4.08 6.05 -17.52
N GLY A 33 3.78 4.76 -17.31
CA GLY A 33 4.10 4.01 -16.09
C GLY A 33 2.91 3.85 -15.13
N GLU A 34 3.11 3.11 -14.05
CA GLU A 34 2.12 2.91 -12.98
C GLU A 34 2.61 3.50 -11.65
N SER A 35 1.69 4.03 -10.85
CA SER A 35 2.02 4.47 -9.49
C SER A 35 2.26 3.26 -8.61
N HIS A 36 3.34 3.30 -7.81
CA HIS A 36 3.62 2.29 -6.78
C HIS A 36 3.35 2.80 -5.36
N ARG A 37 2.61 3.90 -5.21
CA ARG A 37 2.11 4.33 -3.89
C ARG A 37 1.05 3.36 -3.40
N LEU A 38 0.97 3.12 -2.10
CA LEU A 38 -0.03 2.21 -1.50
C LEU A 38 -1.47 2.70 -1.72
N PHE A 39 -1.67 4.01 -1.76
CA PHE A 39 -3.00 4.62 -1.92
C PHE A 39 -3.15 5.31 -3.27
N LEU A 40 -4.28 5.07 -3.91
CA LEU A 40 -4.77 5.86 -5.03
C LEU A 40 -6.04 6.59 -4.64
N GLU A 41 -6.25 7.75 -5.26
CA GLU A 41 -7.51 8.48 -5.20
C GLU A 41 -8.68 7.56 -5.58
N TYR A 42 -9.78 7.62 -4.83
CA TYR A 42 -10.99 6.85 -5.12
C TYR A 42 -12.19 7.78 -5.34
N PRO A 43 -12.30 8.41 -6.52
CA PRO A 43 -13.35 9.39 -6.80
C PRO A 43 -14.77 8.82 -6.83
N GLN A 44 -14.93 7.50 -6.94
CA GLN A 44 -16.22 6.82 -6.92
C GLN A 44 -16.80 6.65 -5.50
N ALA A 45 -16.02 6.91 -4.45
CA ALA A 45 -16.50 6.85 -3.08
C ALA A 45 -17.49 8.01 -2.78
N SER A 46 -18.39 7.80 -1.82
CA SER A 46 -19.35 8.82 -1.37
C SER A 46 -18.70 10.05 -0.72
N GLN A 47 -17.44 9.93 -0.31
CA GLN A 47 -16.65 10.99 0.29
C GLN A 47 -15.17 10.87 -0.14
N PRO A 48 -14.36 11.94 -0.02
CA PRO A 48 -12.95 11.91 -0.37
C PRO A 48 -12.22 10.76 0.33
N SER A 49 -11.83 9.75 -0.45
CA SER A 49 -11.29 8.50 0.06
C SER A 49 -10.16 7.99 -0.82
N TYR A 50 -9.35 7.11 -0.24
CA TYR A 50 -8.36 6.32 -0.93
C TYR A 50 -8.84 4.90 -1.15
N ARG A 51 -8.30 4.26 -2.19
CA ARG A 51 -8.33 2.81 -2.37
C ARG A 51 -6.92 2.25 -2.32
N ILE A 52 -6.79 0.99 -1.94
CA ILE A 52 -5.51 0.28 -2.00
C ILE A 52 -5.10 0.11 -3.46
N ASN A 53 -3.84 0.40 -3.73
CA ASN A 53 -3.20 0.19 -5.00
C ASN A 53 -2.56 -1.19 -5.03
N THR A 54 -3.07 -2.10 -5.85
CA THR A 54 -2.46 -3.43 -5.98
C THR A 54 -1.06 -3.36 -6.60
N ALA A 55 -0.77 -2.36 -7.44
CA ALA A 55 0.56 -2.13 -8.01
C ALA A 55 1.64 -1.86 -6.96
N PHE A 56 1.27 -1.35 -5.76
CA PHE A 56 2.19 -1.26 -4.64
C PHE A 56 2.74 -2.63 -4.24
N TYR A 57 1.93 -3.68 -4.25
CA TYR A 57 2.38 -5.02 -3.85
C TYR A 57 3.18 -5.70 -4.96
N TYR A 58 2.80 -5.48 -6.21
CA TYR A 58 3.42 -6.14 -7.38
C TYR A 58 4.92 -5.89 -7.50
N GLN A 59 5.42 -4.74 -7.07
CA GLN A 59 6.85 -4.44 -7.09
C GLN A 59 7.70 -5.39 -6.22
N TYR A 60 7.07 -6.16 -5.33
CA TYR A 60 7.73 -7.10 -4.42
C TYR A 60 7.57 -8.57 -4.85
N PHE A 61 6.87 -8.85 -5.95
CA PHE A 61 6.57 -10.20 -6.40
C PHE A 61 7.02 -10.44 -7.85
N PRO A 62 7.50 -11.65 -8.18
CA PRO A 62 7.74 -12.03 -9.57
C PRO A 62 6.42 -12.17 -10.34
N ALA A 63 6.48 -12.04 -11.67
CA ALA A 63 5.31 -11.99 -12.55
C ALA A 63 4.29 -13.14 -12.36
N PRO A 64 4.70 -14.42 -12.15
CA PRO A 64 3.73 -15.50 -11.92
C PRO A 64 2.90 -15.32 -10.65
N ILE A 65 3.49 -14.76 -9.58
CA ILE A 65 2.80 -14.53 -8.31
C ILE A 65 1.87 -13.32 -8.42
N LYS A 66 2.29 -12.26 -9.13
CA LYS A 66 1.45 -11.09 -9.40
C LYS A 66 0.09 -11.47 -9.99
N ALA A 67 0.08 -12.33 -11.01
CA ALA A 67 -1.15 -12.77 -11.67
C ALA A 67 -2.10 -13.50 -10.70
N SER A 68 -1.57 -14.30 -9.77
CA SER A 68 -2.39 -14.94 -8.75
C SER A 68 -2.96 -13.92 -7.75
N LEU A 69 -2.16 -12.93 -7.33
CA LEU A 69 -2.60 -11.90 -6.38
C LEU A 69 -3.72 -11.01 -6.93
N GLU A 70 -3.72 -10.72 -8.24
CA GLU A 70 -4.77 -9.94 -8.91
C GLU A 70 -6.18 -10.51 -8.71
N HIS A 71 -6.30 -11.83 -8.59
CA HIS A 71 -7.58 -12.52 -8.47
C HIS A 71 -7.92 -12.93 -7.04
N THR A 72 -6.97 -12.89 -6.11
CA THR A 72 -7.16 -13.37 -4.72
C THR A 72 -7.40 -12.23 -3.73
N VAL A 73 -7.01 -11.00 -4.06
CA VAL A 73 -6.92 -9.93 -3.07
C VAL A 73 -8.01 -8.88 -3.28
N GLU A 74 -9.15 -9.09 -2.65
CA GLU A 74 -10.20 -8.07 -2.53
C GLU A 74 -9.87 -7.12 -1.37
N TRP A 75 -9.15 -6.05 -1.68
CA TRP A 75 -8.98 -4.95 -0.73
C TRP A 75 -10.28 -4.15 -0.66
N GLY A 76 -10.93 -4.21 0.51
CA GLY A 76 -12.26 -3.69 0.76
C GLY A 76 -12.41 -2.16 0.73
N TRP A 77 -13.23 -1.66 1.64
CA TRP A 77 -13.88 -0.34 1.59
C TRP A 77 -12.95 0.86 1.41
N PRO A 78 -13.47 1.96 0.81
CA PRO A 78 -12.76 3.23 0.74
C PRO A 78 -12.19 3.61 2.11
N ILE A 79 -10.95 4.08 2.13
CA ILE A 79 -10.32 4.62 3.33
C ILE A 79 -10.52 6.14 3.33
N PRO A 80 -11.35 6.71 4.23
CA PRO A 80 -11.57 8.13 4.29
C PRO A 80 -10.27 8.91 4.51
N LYS A 81 -10.05 9.95 3.70
CA LYS A 81 -8.84 10.79 3.83
C LYS A 81 -8.78 11.49 5.18
N ARG A 82 -9.94 11.96 5.64
CA ARG A 82 -10.12 12.54 6.97
C ARG A 82 -10.52 11.43 7.92
N LYS A 83 -9.95 11.45 9.11
CA LYS A 83 -10.34 10.62 10.24
C LYS A 83 -11.12 11.52 11.20
N ASP A 84 -12.29 11.07 11.63
CA ASP A 84 -13.11 11.79 12.60
C ASP A 84 -12.60 11.57 14.03
N ASP A 85 -12.94 12.47 14.95
CA ASP A 85 -12.35 12.50 16.29
C ASP A 85 -12.77 11.31 17.17
N ASP A 86 -13.94 10.72 16.90
CA ASP A 86 -14.48 9.52 17.55
C ASP A 86 -14.14 8.22 16.81
N THR A 87 -13.29 8.30 15.78
CA THR A 87 -12.91 7.16 14.96
C THR A 87 -11.58 6.55 15.42
N TYR A 88 -11.59 5.24 15.64
CA TYR A 88 -10.40 4.41 15.83
C TYR A 88 -10.08 3.64 14.55
N ARG A 89 -8.91 3.93 13.96
CA ARG A 89 -8.46 3.43 12.66
C ARG A 89 -7.36 2.39 12.84
N ILE A 90 -7.65 1.17 12.41
CA ILE A 90 -6.81 -0.01 12.57
C ILE A 90 -6.47 -0.57 11.18
N PHE A 91 -5.19 -0.88 10.95
CA PHE A 91 -4.74 -1.58 9.76
C PHE A 91 -4.16 -2.93 10.14
N VAL A 92 -4.60 -3.98 9.46
CA VAL A 92 -4.17 -5.35 9.70
C VAL A 92 -3.22 -5.78 8.58
N PHE A 93 -2.08 -6.34 8.94
CA PHE A 93 -1.14 -6.96 8.01
C PHE A 93 -1.02 -8.46 8.29
N GLY A 94 -0.71 -9.22 7.26
CA GLY A 94 -0.42 -10.64 7.39
C GLY A 94 -0.32 -11.35 6.04
N GLY A 95 -0.13 -12.67 6.09
CA GLY A 95 -0.17 -13.55 4.93
C GLY A 95 -1.60 -13.94 4.50
N SER A 96 -1.72 -15.02 3.73
CA SER A 96 -3.01 -15.56 3.25
C SER A 96 -4.01 -15.89 4.37
N VAL A 97 -3.53 -16.41 5.51
CA VAL A 97 -4.39 -16.72 6.66
C VAL A 97 -5.07 -15.47 7.22
N ALA A 98 -4.33 -14.36 7.32
CA ALA A 98 -4.90 -13.08 7.79
C ALA A 98 -5.74 -12.39 6.71
N ALA A 99 -5.43 -12.64 5.43
CA ALA A 99 -6.28 -12.20 4.32
C ALA A 99 -7.66 -12.86 4.40
N GLY A 100 -7.73 -14.09 4.93
CA GLY A 100 -8.95 -14.89 5.01
C GLY A 100 -9.18 -15.73 3.75
N ASP A 101 -8.08 -16.17 3.12
CA ASP A 101 -8.06 -16.91 1.84
C ASP A 101 -9.22 -17.92 1.75
N SER A 102 -10.11 -17.72 0.77
CA SER A 102 -11.31 -18.53 0.47
C SER A 102 -12.60 -18.30 1.29
N MET A 103 -12.63 -17.40 2.27
CA MET A 103 -13.86 -17.05 3.00
C MET A 103 -14.39 -15.70 2.54
N ASP A 104 -15.72 -15.54 2.47
CA ASP A 104 -16.35 -14.22 2.28
C ASP A 104 -15.75 -13.24 3.31
N SER A 105 -15.35 -12.05 2.85
CA SER A 105 -14.77 -10.98 3.66
C SER A 105 -15.56 -10.71 4.96
N ALA A 106 -16.87 -10.98 4.94
CA ALA A 106 -17.78 -10.92 6.09
C ALA A 106 -17.39 -11.84 7.27
N PHE A 107 -16.62 -12.91 7.02
CA PHE A 107 -16.17 -13.87 8.02
C PHE A 107 -14.65 -13.83 8.26
N SER A 108 -13.96 -12.85 7.68
CA SER A 108 -12.53 -12.65 7.93
C SER A 108 -12.25 -12.33 9.41
N PHE A 109 -11.07 -12.73 9.89
CA PHE A 109 -10.59 -12.36 11.23
C PHE A 109 -10.73 -10.85 11.49
N THR A 110 -10.41 -10.03 10.49
CA THR A 110 -10.52 -8.57 10.54
C THR A 110 -11.95 -8.12 10.83
N ARG A 111 -12.95 -8.74 10.19
CA ARG A 111 -14.36 -8.44 10.42
C ARG A 111 -14.84 -8.89 11.80
N ILE A 112 -14.40 -10.05 12.26
CA ILE A 112 -14.69 -10.55 13.61
C ILE A 112 -14.12 -9.60 14.67
N LEU A 113 -12.87 -9.17 14.50
CA LEU A 113 -12.21 -8.18 15.37
C LEU A 113 -13.01 -6.87 15.41
N GLU A 114 -13.42 -6.35 14.25
CA GLU A 114 -14.24 -5.14 14.18
C GLU A 114 -15.58 -5.28 14.92
N CYS A 115 -16.28 -6.41 14.77
CA CYS A 115 -17.51 -6.70 15.53
C CYS A 115 -17.26 -6.69 17.04
N MET A 116 -16.22 -7.37 17.51
CA MET A 116 -15.88 -7.45 18.93
C MET A 116 -15.54 -6.07 19.51
N LEU A 117 -14.79 -5.25 18.77
CA LEU A 117 -14.45 -3.88 19.19
C LEU A 117 -15.68 -2.98 19.27
N ARG A 118 -16.58 -3.05 18.28
CA ARG A 118 -17.83 -2.28 18.30
C ARG A 118 -18.74 -2.65 19.47
N ASP A 119 -18.83 -3.95 19.78
CA ASP A 119 -19.61 -4.43 20.93
C ASP A 119 -19.00 -3.97 22.27
N SER A 120 -17.67 -4.04 22.38
CA SER A 120 -16.95 -3.67 23.61
C SER A 120 -16.91 -2.16 23.86
N PHE A 121 -16.88 -1.34 22.79
CA PHE A 121 -16.75 0.11 22.87
C PHE A 121 -17.78 0.83 21.97
N PRO A 122 -19.08 0.80 22.33
CA PRO A 122 -20.16 1.25 21.46
C PRO A 122 -20.18 2.77 21.20
N LYS A 123 -19.37 3.55 21.93
CA LYS A 123 -19.24 5.01 21.75
C LYS A 123 -18.14 5.39 20.74
N LEU A 124 -17.35 4.44 20.27
CA LEU A 124 -16.27 4.67 19.32
C LEU A 124 -16.64 4.07 17.96
N HIS A 125 -16.27 4.77 16.90
CA HIS A 125 -16.40 4.26 15.54
C HIS A 125 -15.11 3.54 15.14
N PHE A 126 -15.17 2.23 14.89
CA PHE A 126 -13.99 1.49 14.41
C PHE A 126 -13.98 1.37 12.90
N GLU A 127 -12.85 1.76 12.32
CA GLU A 127 -12.47 1.48 10.94
C GLU A 127 -11.34 0.43 10.95
N VAL A 128 -11.63 -0.80 10.50
CA VAL A 128 -10.64 -1.87 10.46
C VAL A 128 -10.39 -2.29 9.02
N TYR A 129 -9.20 -2.01 8.51
CA TYR A 129 -8.81 -2.29 7.14
C TYR A 129 -7.87 -3.49 7.07
N ASN A 130 -8.28 -4.53 6.33
CA ASN A 130 -7.41 -5.65 6.06
C ASN A 130 -6.44 -5.29 4.93
N LEU A 131 -5.13 -5.32 5.22
CA LEU A 131 -4.02 -5.21 4.28
C LEU A 131 -3.16 -6.49 4.28
N ALA A 132 -3.71 -7.63 4.73
CA ALA A 132 -3.08 -8.94 4.61
C ALA A 132 -3.25 -9.56 3.22
N CYS A 133 -2.15 -10.06 2.66
CA CYS A 133 -2.12 -10.59 1.30
C CYS A 133 -1.20 -11.81 1.26
N PRO A 134 -1.47 -12.81 0.40
CA PRO A 134 -0.63 -14.00 0.30
C PRO A 134 0.85 -13.67 0.13
N ALA A 135 1.70 -14.43 0.83
CA ALA A 135 3.16 -14.30 0.79
C ALA A 135 3.73 -12.91 1.16
N LEU A 136 2.97 -12.05 1.85
CA LEU A 136 3.53 -10.82 2.42
C LEU A 136 4.56 -11.14 3.51
N ASN A 137 5.75 -10.59 3.34
CA ASN A 137 6.79 -10.58 4.38
C ASN A 137 6.83 -9.23 5.12
N SER A 138 7.58 -9.18 6.21
CA SER A 138 7.67 -8.01 7.08
C SER A 138 8.29 -6.78 6.41
N HIS A 139 9.08 -6.96 5.36
CA HIS A 139 9.64 -5.85 4.59
C HIS A 139 8.54 -5.07 3.84
N VAL A 140 7.62 -5.79 3.20
CA VAL A 140 6.49 -5.19 2.47
C VAL A 140 5.53 -4.51 3.45
N MET A 141 5.22 -5.17 4.56
CA MET A 141 4.35 -4.60 5.60
C MET A 141 4.94 -3.32 6.20
N ARG A 142 6.24 -3.28 6.44
CA ARG A 142 6.93 -2.07 6.92
C ARG A 142 6.80 -0.90 5.92
N ALA A 143 6.96 -1.18 4.62
CA ALA A 143 6.80 -0.17 3.59
C ALA A 143 5.35 0.36 3.54
N ALA A 144 4.37 -0.54 3.64
CA ALA A 144 2.96 -0.19 3.67
C ALA A 144 2.60 0.65 4.91
N ALA A 145 3.06 0.22 6.10
CA ALA A 145 2.86 0.93 7.36
C ALA A 145 3.39 2.37 7.32
N LYS A 146 4.52 2.59 6.63
CA LYS A 146 5.11 3.93 6.45
C LYS A 146 4.22 4.86 5.65
N GLU A 147 3.60 4.39 4.56
CA GLU A 147 2.63 5.19 3.81
C GLU A 147 1.33 5.39 4.59
N LEU A 148 0.90 4.34 5.31
CA LEU A 148 -0.29 4.38 6.16
C LEU A 148 -0.21 5.36 7.32
N ALA A 149 0.99 5.65 7.82
CA ALA A 149 1.18 6.64 8.88
C ALA A 149 0.57 8.01 8.54
N ALA A 150 0.49 8.37 7.25
CA ALA A 150 -0.15 9.60 6.80
C ALA A 150 -1.68 9.62 7.06
N LEU A 151 -2.31 8.46 7.22
CA LEU A 151 -3.74 8.30 7.45
C LEU A 151 -4.13 8.27 8.94
N LYS A 152 -3.20 8.63 9.84
CA LYS A 152 -3.40 8.69 11.29
C LYS A 152 -3.97 7.39 11.92
N PRO A 153 -3.32 6.24 11.69
CA PRO A 153 -3.70 4.99 12.33
C PRO A 153 -3.54 5.09 13.85
N ASP A 154 -4.43 4.44 14.60
CA ASP A 154 -4.28 4.25 16.05
C ASP A 154 -3.56 2.95 16.36
N PHE A 155 -3.75 1.93 15.52
CA PHE A 155 -3.15 0.62 15.73
C PHE A 155 -2.80 -0.09 14.43
N PHE A 156 -1.71 -0.84 14.48
CA PHE A 156 -1.34 -1.81 13.45
C PHE A 156 -1.37 -3.21 14.04
N VAL A 157 -2.15 -4.11 13.45
CA VAL A 157 -2.13 -5.53 13.80
C VAL A 157 -1.22 -6.24 12.81
N VAL A 158 -0.27 -7.03 13.30
CA VAL A 158 0.62 -7.83 12.45
C VAL A 158 0.42 -9.30 12.80
N TYR A 159 -0.15 -10.06 11.86
CA TYR A 159 -0.31 -11.51 11.98
C TYR A 159 0.71 -12.21 11.08
N MET A 160 1.80 -12.66 11.68
CA MET A 160 2.97 -13.27 11.02
C MET A 160 3.61 -14.37 11.88
N GLY A 161 4.51 -15.15 11.28
CA GLY A 161 5.33 -16.16 11.98
C GLY A 161 5.04 -17.60 11.60
N HIS A 162 4.36 -17.82 10.47
CA HIS A 162 4.03 -19.12 9.92
C HIS A 162 5.09 -19.65 8.95
#